data_AF-A5B0G2-F1
#
_entry.id   AF-A5B0G2-F1
#
_cell.length_a   1.000
_cell.length_b   1.000
_cell.length_c   1.000
_cell.angle_alpha   90.00
_cell.angle_beta   90.00
_cell.angle_gamma   90.00
#
_symmetry.space_group_name_H-M   'P 1'
#
loop_
_entity.id
_entity.type
_entity.pdbx_description
1 polymer ?
#
loop_
_entity_poly.entity_id
_entity_poly.type
_entity_poly.pdbx_seq_one_letter_code
_entity_poly.pdbx_strand_id
1 'polypeptide(L)'
;MKQGSRGYSPLEQPTAQQVMINAVSAGPITVFLLGTHTNFAIFLMTNPQLKKNIEHIYVMGGSIWPHCPKKNNSRPEECGNIGNLFPGDDNPYAEFNFFEDPFAAYEVLHSGIPVTLIPLDATNTIPITENFFKAFEQKQNTYEAQYSFKAMKMAHDTWFNNHFHENVFMWDYFMVGVALSIMRNSANDNGENEFAVMEYTNITVVTSNEPYGISDGSNPFNDGSTTSKFKNGVHSGHVQTGNRDPFCLEKNQKGRCKDGYTMEVTGPDSVRVLVATEAKRNQDANSLLDREFYKSFLDVISRPQQSGRFNISTQFPYYGEIVYKPDFGTRKKGKPFVFDMDMSTGDLIALLYLLKLPVEQIDLKVE
;
A
#
# COMPACT_ATOMS: atom_id res chain seq x y z
N MET A 1 33.28 -1.81 -15.77
CA MET A 1 32.92 -1.11 -14.53
C MET A 1 33.73 -1.73 -13.40
N LYS A 2 34.50 -0.95 -12.64
CA LYS A 2 35.16 -1.48 -11.43
C LYS A 2 34.05 -1.77 -10.41
N GLN A 3 33.95 -3.01 -9.94
CA GLN A 3 33.10 -3.36 -8.79
C GLN A 3 33.47 -2.42 -7.64
N GLY A 4 32.54 -1.58 -7.21
CA GLY A 4 32.70 -0.80 -5.99
C GLY A 4 32.86 -1.74 -4.80
N SER A 5 33.58 -1.31 -3.76
CA SER A 5 33.82 -2.04 -2.52
C SER A 5 32.58 -2.16 -1.62
N ARG A 6 31.40 -2.40 -2.20
CA ARG A 6 30.15 -2.60 -1.44
C ARG A 6 30.17 -3.97 -0.79
N GLY A 7 30.57 -4.03 0.48
CA GLY A 7 30.26 -5.14 1.38
C GLY A 7 29.01 -4.80 2.17
N TYR A 8 27.89 -5.47 1.89
CA TYR A 8 26.70 -5.41 2.74
C TYR A 8 26.91 -6.38 3.91
N SER A 9 26.91 -5.87 5.14
CA SER A 9 27.00 -6.67 6.37
C SER A 9 25.64 -6.65 7.09
N PRO A 10 24.67 -7.49 6.70
CA PRO A 10 23.29 -7.44 7.19
C PRO A 10 23.10 -7.70 8.70
N LEU A 11 24.14 -8.10 9.42
CA LEU A 11 24.02 -8.60 10.80
C LEU A 11 23.97 -7.51 11.88
N GLU A 12 24.15 -6.23 11.55
CA GLU A 12 24.18 -5.12 12.53
C GLU A 12 22.97 -4.18 12.46
N GLN A 13 22.11 -4.27 11.43
CA GLN A 13 20.93 -3.40 11.30
C GLN A 13 19.74 -3.95 12.11
N PRO A 14 18.92 -3.07 12.72
CA PRO A 14 17.70 -3.51 13.41
C PRO A 14 16.71 -4.16 12.44
N THR A 15 15.94 -5.13 12.91
CA THR A 15 14.83 -5.69 12.13
C THR A 15 13.71 -4.67 11.95
N ALA A 16 12.85 -4.84 10.94
CA ALA A 16 11.67 -4.00 10.74
C ALA A 16 10.81 -3.92 12.02
N GLN A 17 10.62 -5.05 12.71
CA GLN A 17 9.90 -5.13 13.98
C GLN A 17 10.59 -4.30 15.07
N GLN A 18 11.92 -4.33 15.15
CA GLN A 18 12.65 -3.54 16.15
C GLN A 18 12.52 -2.03 15.88
N VAL A 19 12.58 -1.62 14.61
CA VAL A 19 12.34 -0.22 14.19
C VAL A 19 10.92 0.20 14.58
N MET A 20 9.91 -0.62 14.28
CA MET A 20 8.52 -0.36 14.66
C MET A 20 8.35 -0.25 16.19
N ILE A 21 8.96 -1.14 16.97
CA ILE A 21 8.93 -1.10 18.44
C ILE A 21 9.50 0.21 18.96
N ASN A 22 10.68 0.62 18.49
CA ASN A 22 11.31 1.86 18.94
C ASN A 22 10.46 3.08 18.58
N ALA A 23 10.04 3.18 17.31
CA ALA A 23 9.27 4.31 16.80
C ALA A 23 7.92 4.46 17.51
N VAL A 24 7.18 3.36 17.69
CA VAL A 24 5.87 3.36 18.36
C VAL A 24 6.03 3.57 19.87
N SER A 25 7.11 3.11 20.48
CA SER A 25 7.38 3.35 21.92
C SER A 25 7.70 4.81 22.22
N ALA A 26 8.17 5.58 21.23
CA ALA A 26 8.52 6.99 21.41
C ALA A 26 7.29 7.92 21.56
N GLY A 27 6.10 7.48 21.16
CA GLY A 27 4.86 8.24 21.31
C GLY A 27 3.80 7.91 20.27
N PRO A 28 2.71 8.70 20.22
CA PRO A 28 1.66 8.56 19.20
C PRO A 28 2.24 8.65 17.79
N ILE A 29 1.84 7.73 16.90
CA ILE A 29 2.41 7.60 15.57
C ILE A 29 1.38 7.09 14.55
N THR A 30 1.52 7.53 13.29
CA THR A 30 0.77 7.00 12.15
C THR A 30 1.60 5.92 11.42
N VAL A 31 0.94 4.93 10.81
CA VAL A 31 1.63 3.86 10.08
C VAL A 31 1.18 3.85 8.62
N PHE A 32 2.13 3.86 7.69
CA PHE A 32 1.90 3.71 6.25
C PHE A 32 2.39 2.31 5.85
N LEU A 33 1.51 1.51 5.25
CA LEU A 33 1.79 0.16 4.76
C LEU A 33 1.60 0.14 3.24
N LEU A 34 2.70 -0.07 2.51
CA LEU A 34 2.71 -0.07 1.04
C LEU A 34 3.10 -1.42 0.44
N GLY A 35 3.63 -2.32 1.28
CA GLY A 35 3.90 -3.70 0.92
C GLY A 35 3.02 -4.69 1.69
N THR A 36 3.43 -5.96 1.68
CA THR A 36 2.80 -7.01 2.47
C THR A 36 2.79 -6.70 3.97
N HIS A 37 1.67 -7.00 4.62
CA HIS A 37 1.36 -6.57 5.99
C HIS A 37 2.08 -7.35 7.09
N THR A 38 2.89 -8.36 6.75
CA THR A 38 3.46 -9.35 7.67
C THR A 38 4.29 -8.70 8.78
N ASN A 39 5.14 -7.72 8.45
CA ASN A 39 5.99 -7.05 9.44
C ASN A 39 5.15 -6.40 10.54
N PHE A 40 4.11 -5.67 10.11
CA PHE A 40 3.24 -4.93 11.02
C PHE A 40 2.26 -5.84 11.76
N ALA A 41 1.73 -6.89 11.14
CA ALA A 41 0.91 -7.88 11.82
C ALA A 41 1.69 -8.58 12.94
N ILE A 42 2.93 -9.02 12.68
CA ILE A 42 3.82 -9.56 13.71
C ILE A 42 4.03 -8.56 14.84
N PHE A 43 4.27 -7.28 14.52
CA PHE A 43 4.38 -6.22 15.52
C PHE A 43 3.11 -6.12 16.39
N LEU A 44 1.92 -6.07 15.78
CA LEU A 44 0.63 -5.97 16.48
C LEU A 44 0.36 -7.18 17.38
N MET A 45 0.70 -8.39 16.92
CA MET A 45 0.48 -9.64 17.65
C MET A 45 1.46 -9.79 18.83
N THR A 46 2.72 -9.38 18.64
CA THR A 46 3.77 -9.53 19.67
C THR A 46 3.84 -8.36 20.64
N ASN A 47 3.29 -7.19 20.29
CA ASN A 47 3.30 -5.98 21.11
C ASN A 47 1.90 -5.35 21.29
N PRO A 48 0.89 -6.11 21.79
CA PRO A 48 -0.49 -5.62 21.89
C PRO A 48 -0.62 -4.35 22.75
N GLN A 49 0.25 -4.17 23.75
CA GLN A 49 0.29 -2.98 24.61
C GLN A 49 0.67 -1.68 23.87
N LEU A 50 1.37 -1.79 22.73
CA LEU A 50 1.81 -0.65 21.92
C LEU A 50 0.76 -0.20 20.90
N LYS A 51 -0.30 -1.00 20.65
CA LYS A 51 -1.40 -0.64 19.74
C LYS A 51 -2.01 0.73 20.04
N LYS A 52 -2.13 1.07 21.32
CA LYS A 52 -2.68 2.35 21.80
C LYS A 52 -1.90 3.59 21.35
N ASN A 53 -0.65 3.43 20.94
CA ASN A 53 0.19 4.51 20.44
C ASN A 53 0.02 4.70 18.92
N ILE A 54 -0.69 3.81 18.23
CA ILE A 54 -0.92 3.94 16.79
C ILE A 54 -2.22 4.71 16.58
N GLU A 55 -2.11 5.90 16.01
CA GLU A 55 -3.25 6.80 15.80
C GLU A 55 -4.09 6.36 14.59
N HIS A 56 -3.42 5.92 13.52
CA HIS A 56 -4.06 5.60 12.24
C HIS A 56 -3.15 4.72 11.38
N ILE A 57 -3.75 3.86 10.55
CA ILE A 57 -3.05 3.04 9.56
C ILE A 57 -3.55 3.41 8.16
N TYR A 58 -2.64 3.74 7.25
CA TYR A 58 -2.94 3.94 5.83
C TYR A 58 -2.36 2.78 5.03
N VAL A 59 -3.20 2.15 4.21
CA VAL A 59 -2.87 0.91 3.50
C VAL A 59 -3.02 1.12 2.01
N MET A 60 -1.97 0.84 1.24
CA MET A 60 -2.07 0.56 -0.19
C MET A 60 -2.28 -0.94 -0.38
N GLY A 61 -3.42 -1.32 -0.95
CA GLY A 61 -3.70 -2.70 -1.29
C GLY A 61 -5.17 -3.05 -1.18
N GLY A 62 -5.48 -4.28 -1.56
CA GLY A 62 -6.84 -4.79 -1.63
C GLY A 62 -7.57 -4.44 -2.91
N SER A 63 -8.67 -5.14 -3.16
CA SER A 63 -9.60 -4.90 -4.27
C SER A 63 -10.98 -5.30 -3.79
N ILE A 64 -11.93 -4.36 -3.81
CA ILE A 64 -13.24 -4.52 -3.17
C ILE A 64 -14.34 -4.77 -4.19
N TRP A 65 -14.52 -3.83 -5.11
CA TRP A 65 -15.65 -3.85 -6.02
C TRP A 65 -15.25 -4.37 -7.39
N PRO A 66 -16.05 -5.26 -7.96
CA PRO A 66 -15.83 -5.63 -9.34
C PRO A 66 -16.12 -4.44 -10.26
N HIS A 67 -15.12 -4.07 -11.08
CA HIS A 67 -15.27 -3.14 -12.20
C HIS A 67 -16.10 -3.78 -13.31
N CYS A 68 -17.40 -3.97 -13.08
CA CYS A 68 -18.33 -4.44 -14.09
C CYS A 68 -18.73 -3.26 -14.98
N PRO A 69 -18.51 -3.28 -16.30
CA PRO A 69 -19.26 -2.42 -17.19
C PRO A 69 -20.75 -2.70 -16.92
N LYS A 70 -21.53 -1.68 -16.58
CA LYS A 70 -22.98 -1.78 -16.33
C LYS A 70 -23.71 -2.26 -17.60
N LYS A 71 -23.63 -3.55 -17.92
CA LYS A 71 -24.61 -4.23 -18.74
C LYS A 71 -25.66 -4.76 -17.78
N ASN A 72 -26.88 -4.27 -17.95
CA ASN A 72 -28.06 -4.62 -17.17
C ASN A 72 -28.08 -6.13 -16.87
N ASN A 73 -27.96 -6.48 -15.58
CA ASN A 73 -28.09 -7.83 -15.00
C ASN A 73 -26.88 -8.78 -15.11
N SER A 74 -25.65 -8.30 -15.32
CA SER A 74 -24.48 -9.17 -15.16
C SER A 74 -24.31 -9.64 -13.71
N ARG A 75 -24.12 -10.94 -13.51
CA ARG A 75 -23.79 -11.53 -12.19
C ARG A 75 -22.37 -11.10 -11.79
N PRO A 76 -22.03 -10.95 -10.49
CA PRO A 76 -20.67 -10.63 -10.05
C PRO A 76 -19.59 -11.58 -10.59
N GLU A 77 -19.98 -12.83 -10.87
CA GLU A 77 -19.16 -13.90 -11.47
C GLU A 77 -18.80 -13.64 -12.95
N GLU A 78 -19.56 -12.79 -13.64
CA GLU A 78 -19.33 -12.39 -15.04
C GLU A 78 -18.39 -11.18 -15.17
N CYS A 79 -18.02 -10.57 -14.04
CA CYS A 79 -17.10 -9.44 -14.04
C CYS A 79 -15.66 -9.94 -14.16
N GLY A 80 -14.83 -9.19 -14.89
CA GLY A 80 -13.42 -9.51 -15.12
C GLY A 80 -12.62 -9.66 -13.82
N ASN A 81 -11.34 -9.98 -13.95
CA ASN A 81 -10.45 -10.04 -12.78
C ASN A 81 -10.39 -8.66 -12.14
N ILE A 82 -10.54 -8.63 -10.82
CA ILE A 82 -10.57 -7.39 -10.02
C ILE A 82 -9.28 -7.22 -9.23
N GLY A 83 -8.57 -8.34 -9.01
CA GLY A 83 -7.22 -8.39 -8.50
C GLY A 83 -6.15 -8.13 -9.56
N ASN A 84 -4.89 -8.14 -9.15
CA ASN A 84 -3.72 -7.88 -10.01
C ASN A 84 -2.67 -9.02 -10.00
N LEU A 85 -3.01 -10.22 -9.50
CA LEU A 85 -2.10 -11.37 -9.50
C LEU A 85 -1.75 -11.82 -10.92
N PHE A 86 -0.49 -12.25 -11.11
CA PHE A 86 -0.01 -12.78 -12.38
C PHE A 86 0.85 -14.05 -12.22
N PRO A 87 0.49 -15.18 -12.87
CA PRO A 87 -0.81 -15.43 -13.52
C PRO A 87 -1.94 -15.48 -12.46
N GLY A 88 -3.09 -14.89 -12.76
CA GLY A 88 -4.21 -14.75 -11.80
C GLY A 88 -5.41 -15.65 -12.11
N ASP A 89 -5.19 -16.77 -12.80
CA ASP A 89 -6.27 -17.66 -13.26
C ASP A 89 -6.94 -18.44 -12.12
N ASP A 90 -6.22 -18.69 -11.03
CA ASP A 90 -6.65 -19.43 -9.84
C ASP A 90 -7.22 -18.51 -8.74
N ASN A 91 -6.72 -17.28 -8.64
CA ASN A 91 -7.23 -16.22 -7.76
C ASN A 91 -7.31 -14.86 -8.48
N PRO A 92 -8.47 -14.55 -9.04
CA PRO A 92 -8.71 -13.32 -9.81
C PRO A 92 -9.22 -12.14 -8.97
N TYR A 93 -9.28 -12.31 -7.65
CA TYR A 93 -9.92 -11.35 -6.73
C TYR A 93 -8.91 -10.55 -5.92
N ALA A 94 -7.77 -11.14 -5.62
CA ALA A 94 -6.84 -10.58 -4.66
C ALA A 94 -5.90 -9.54 -5.29
N GLU A 95 -5.58 -8.54 -4.49
CA GLU A 95 -4.47 -7.64 -4.75
C GLU A 95 -3.19 -8.24 -4.13
N PHE A 96 -2.05 -8.02 -4.79
CA PHE A 96 -0.75 -8.60 -4.48
C PHE A 96 -0.35 -8.47 -3.00
N ASN A 97 -0.36 -7.28 -2.41
CA ASN A 97 0.05 -7.07 -1.01
C ASN A 97 -0.84 -7.81 -0.01
N PHE A 98 -2.12 -8.00 -0.33
CA PHE A 98 -3.06 -8.77 0.47
C PHE A 98 -2.95 -10.28 0.23
N PHE A 99 -2.63 -10.70 -0.99
CA PHE A 99 -2.47 -12.10 -1.35
C PHE A 99 -1.20 -12.72 -0.76
N GLU A 100 -0.10 -11.98 -0.70
CA GLU A 100 1.18 -12.47 -0.16
C GLU A 100 1.07 -12.88 1.32
N ASP A 101 0.21 -12.21 2.11
CA ASP A 101 -0.12 -12.63 3.48
C ASP A 101 -1.56 -12.22 3.87
N PRO A 102 -2.57 -13.01 3.49
CA PRO A 102 -3.97 -12.71 3.76
C PRO A 102 -4.29 -12.65 5.24
N PHE A 103 -3.58 -13.46 6.04
CA PHE A 103 -3.76 -13.49 7.49
C PHE A 103 -3.22 -12.22 8.14
N ALA A 104 -2.04 -11.75 7.74
CA ALA A 104 -1.53 -10.47 8.21
C ALA A 104 -2.44 -9.30 7.81
N ALA A 105 -2.94 -9.27 6.57
CA ALA A 105 -3.89 -8.26 6.13
C ALA A 105 -5.18 -8.29 6.98
N TYR A 106 -5.71 -9.49 7.28
CA TYR A 106 -6.84 -9.66 8.19
C TYR A 106 -6.54 -9.08 9.58
N GLU A 107 -5.41 -9.45 10.19
CA GLU A 107 -5.01 -8.99 11.53
C GLU A 107 -4.83 -7.46 11.60
N VAL A 108 -4.29 -6.84 10.55
CA VAL A 108 -4.13 -5.38 10.47
C VAL A 108 -5.49 -4.68 10.38
N LEU A 109 -6.36 -5.12 9.46
CA LEU A 109 -7.69 -4.51 9.30
C LEU A 109 -8.60 -4.73 10.53
N HIS A 110 -8.45 -5.86 11.22
CA HIS A 110 -9.21 -6.20 12.44
C HIS A 110 -8.50 -5.79 13.74
N SER A 111 -7.45 -4.97 13.66
CA SER A 111 -6.64 -4.56 14.81
C SER A 111 -7.38 -3.68 15.83
N GLY A 112 -8.50 -3.07 15.43
CA GLY A 112 -9.24 -2.07 16.20
C GLY A 112 -8.67 -0.65 16.11
N ILE A 113 -7.60 -0.46 15.34
CA ILE A 113 -7.00 0.84 15.04
C ILE A 113 -7.71 1.45 13.82
N PRO A 114 -7.95 2.77 13.74
CA PRO A 114 -8.51 3.38 12.54
C PRO A 114 -7.68 3.08 11.28
N VAL A 115 -8.34 2.61 10.23
CA VAL A 115 -7.70 2.29 8.94
C VAL A 115 -8.29 3.15 7.82
N THR A 116 -7.43 3.61 6.92
CA THR A 116 -7.82 4.09 5.59
C THR A 116 -7.19 3.21 4.51
N LEU A 117 -8.03 2.64 3.66
CA LEU A 117 -7.64 1.73 2.58
C LEU A 117 -7.65 2.44 1.23
N ILE A 118 -6.59 2.26 0.46
CA ILE A 118 -6.44 2.74 -0.90
C ILE A 118 -6.30 1.49 -1.81
N PRO A 119 -7.44 0.91 -2.23
CA PRO A 119 -7.47 -0.33 -3.00
C PRO A 119 -7.26 -0.09 -4.49
N LEU A 120 -7.16 -1.20 -5.23
CA LEU A 120 -7.12 -1.20 -6.70
C LEU A 120 -8.26 -0.42 -7.30
N ASP A 121 -9.46 -0.45 -6.69
CA ASP A 121 -10.62 0.32 -7.14
C ASP A 121 -10.31 1.80 -7.38
N ALA A 122 -9.63 2.43 -6.41
CA ALA A 122 -9.24 3.82 -6.53
C ALA A 122 -8.02 4.00 -7.45
N THR A 123 -6.99 3.16 -7.30
CA THR A 123 -5.75 3.35 -8.05
C THR A 123 -5.92 3.07 -9.54
N ASN A 124 -6.86 2.19 -9.92
CA ASN A 124 -7.23 1.92 -11.31
C ASN A 124 -7.80 3.17 -12.01
N THR A 125 -8.26 4.17 -11.25
CA THR A 125 -8.74 5.43 -11.80
C THR A 125 -7.64 6.48 -12.01
N ILE A 126 -6.39 6.19 -11.61
CA ILE A 126 -5.22 7.08 -11.73
C ILE A 126 -4.01 6.38 -12.41
N PRO A 127 -4.16 5.97 -13.69
CA PRO A 127 -3.08 5.34 -14.45
C PRO A 127 -1.90 6.28 -14.69
N ILE A 128 -0.69 5.75 -14.86
CA ILE A 128 0.43 6.56 -15.36
C ILE A 128 0.18 6.84 -16.85
N THR A 129 -0.58 7.90 -17.16
CA THR A 129 -0.93 8.26 -18.53
C THR A 129 0.27 8.77 -19.32
N GLU A 130 0.20 8.71 -20.65
CA GLU A 130 1.24 9.29 -21.53
C GLU A 130 1.41 10.81 -21.28
N ASN A 131 0.30 11.53 -21.04
CA ASN A 131 0.33 12.96 -20.71
C ASN A 131 1.06 13.22 -19.39
N PHE A 132 0.76 12.44 -18.34
CA PHE A 132 1.47 12.55 -17.08
C PHE A 132 2.96 12.22 -17.26
N PHE A 133 3.28 11.13 -17.96
CA PHE A 133 4.65 10.70 -18.18
C PHE A 133 5.48 11.78 -18.90
N LYS A 134 4.95 12.36 -19.98
CA LYS A 134 5.58 13.49 -20.70
C LYS A 134 5.72 14.74 -19.84
N ALA A 135 4.70 15.06 -19.03
CA ALA A 135 4.78 16.20 -18.12
C ALA A 135 5.86 15.97 -17.04
N PHE A 136 6.00 14.74 -16.54
CA PHE A 136 7.06 14.39 -15.61
C PHE A 136 8.43 14.50 -16.28
N GLU A 137 8.57 14.01 -17.52
CA GLU A 137 9.80 14.12 -18.29
C GLU A 137 10.28 15.58 -18.40
N GLN A 138 9.34 16.51 -18.58
CA GLN A 138 9.63 17.94 -18.70
C GLN A 138 9.89 18.65 -17.35
N LYS A 139 9.41 18.09 -16.23
CA LYS A 139 9.49 18.71 -14.90
C LYS A 139 10.54 18.05 -14.00
N GLN A 140 11.77 17.85 -14.47
CA GLN A 140 12.85 17.22 -13.70
C GLN A 140 13.84 18.23 -13.08
N ASN A 141 13.31 19.26 -12.42
CA ASN A 141 14.11 20.40 -11.90
C ASN A 141 14.94 20.08 -10.64
N THR A 142 14.82 18.89 -10.08
CA THR A 142 15.48 18.43 -8.85
C THR A 142 16.09 17.05 -9.06
N TYR A 143 17.07 16.67 -8.24
CA TYR A 143 17.66 15.33 -8.31
C TYR A 143 16.65 14.24 -7.95
N GLU A 144 15.74 14.51 -7.02
CA GLU A 144 14.66 13.59 -6.64
C GLU A 144 13.69 13.37 -7.80
N ALA A 145 13.32 14.44 -8.52
CA ALA A 145 12.48 14.33 -9.71
C ALA A 145 13.20 13.57 -10.84
N GLN A 146 14.49 13.85 -11.07
CA GLN A 146 15.30 13.15 -12.08
C GLN A 146 15.41 11.66 -11.77
N TYR A 147 15.70 11.31 -10.51
CA TYR A 147 15.82 9.93 -10.09
C TYR A 147 14.47 9.21 -10.15
N SER A 148 13.41 9.83 -9.65
CA SER A 148 12.05 9.28 -9.69
C SER A 148 11.58 9.03 -11.12
N PHE A 149 11.78 10.01 -12.02
CA PHE A 149 11.46 9.83 -13.44
C PHE A 149 12.31 8.74 -14.08
N LYS A 150 13.61 8.66 -13.76
CA LYS A 150 14.48 7.60 -14.27
C LYS A 150 14.03 6.21 -13.82
N ALA A 151 13.61 6.05 -12.57
CA ALA A 151 13.09 4.79 -12.06
C ALA A 151 11.78 4.41 -12.77
N MET A 152 10.85 5.36 -12.91
CA MET A 152 9.60 5.17 -13.66
C MET A 152 9.85 4.86 -15.14
N LYS A 153 10.81 5.55 -15.78
CA LYS A 153 11.20 5.32 -17.17
C LYS A 153 11.82 3.95 -17.37
N MET A 154 12.63 3.48 -16.42
CA MET A 154 13.16 2.12 -16.46
C MET A 154 12.01 1.10 -16.40
N ALA A 155 11.04 1.27 -15.49
CA ALA A 155 9.87 0.41 -15.44
C ALA A 155 9.07 0.45 -16.75
N HIS A 156 8.84 1.65 -17.32
CA HIS A 156 8.20 1.86 -18.62
C HIS A 156 8.91 1.12 -19.76
N ASP A 157 10.22 1.31 -19.90
CA ASP A 157 11.02 0.77 -21.00
C ASP A 157 11.20 -0.76 -20.92
N THR A 158 11.04 -1.34 -19.73
CA THR A 158 11.12 -2.80 -19.50
C THR A 158 9.76 -3.49 -19.41
N TRP A 159 8.65 -2.75 -19.43
CA TRP A 159 7.33 -3.33 -19.23
C TRP A 159 6.95 -4.26 -20.38
N PHE A 160 6.38 -5.40 -20.05
CA PHE A 160 6.02 -6.41 -21.04
C PHE A 160 4.96 -5.88 -22.04
N ASN A 161 5.13 -6.22 -23.31
CA ASN A 161 4.20 -5.97 -24.40
C ASN A 161 3.86 -4.49 -24.71
N ASN A 162 4.67 -3.51 -24.29
CA ASN A 162 4.44 -2.07 -24.55
C ASN A 162 3.12 -1.49 -23.99
N HIS A 163 2.43 -2.21 -23.09
CA HIS A 163 1.15 -1.78 -22.50
C HIS A 163 1.35 -1.11 -21.12
N PHE A 164 2.46 -0.42 -20.89
CA PHE A 164 2.77 0.21 -19.60
C PHE A 164 1.66 1.16 -19.14
N HIS A 165 1.24 2.09 -20.02
CA HIS A 165 0.24 3.11 -19.70
C HIS A 165 -1.17 2.55 -19.45
N GLU A 166 -1.41 1.29 -19.81
CA GLU A 166 -2.68 0.59 -19.60
C GLU A 166 -2.68 -0.24 -18.30
N ASN A 167 -1.50 -0.59 -17.78
CA ASN A 167 -1.34 -1.56 -16.69
C ASN A 167 -0.62 -1.03 -15.45
N VAL A 168 -0.03 0.17 -15.51
CA VAL A 168 0.70 0.76 -14.38
C VAL A 168 -0.03 2.00 -13.88
N PHE A 169 -0.26 2.01 -12.57
CA PHE A 169 -1.05 3.03 -11.90
C PHE A 169 -0.25 3.72 -10.80
N MET A 170 -0.76 4.85 -10.32
CA MET A 170 -0.21 5.51 -9.15
C MET A 170 -0.68 4.78 -7.88
N TRP A 171 -0.09 3.64 -7.53
CA TRP A 171 -0.46 2.89 -6.33
C TRP A 171 0.06 3.58 -5.06
N ASP A 172 1.32 3.35 -4.74
CA ASP A 172 2.02 3.69 -3.50
C ASP A 172 1.98 5.19 -3.18
N TYR A 173 2.33 6.02 -4.16
CA TYR A 173 2.43 7.46 -3.97
C TYR A 173 1.05 8.15 -4.01
N PHE A 174 0.02 7.56 -4.62
CA PHE A 174 -1.36 8.07 -4.47
C PHE A 174 -1.88 7.82 -3.06
N MET A 175 -1.59 6.64 -2.48
CA MET A 175 -1.91 6.36 -1.08
C MET A 175 -1.31 7.45 -0.18
N VAL A 176 -0.02 7.77 -0.37
CA VAL A 176 0.63 8.84 0.37
C VAL A 176 -0.09 10.18 0.18
N GLY A 177 -0.46 10.55 -1.05
CA GLY A 177 -1.25 11.75 -1.32
C GLY A 177 -2.55 11.82 -0.53
N VAL A 178 -3.33 10.74 -0.56
CA VAL A 178 -4.59 10.59 0.17
C VAL A 178 -4.35 10.71 1.68
N ALA A 179 -3.39 9.97 2.23
CA ALA A 179 -3.06 9.99 3.65
C ALA A 179 -2.71 11.40 4.13
N LEU A 180 -1.90 12.12 3.37
CA LEU A 180 -1.46 13.46 3.74
C LEU A 180 -2.56 14.51 3.69
N SER A 181 -3.49 14.40 2.74
CA SER A 181 -4.65 15.28 2.73
C SER A 181 -5.49 15.08 4.00
N ILE A 182 -5.69 13.83 4.46
CA ILE A 182 -6.41 13.55 5.71
C ILE A 182 -5.61 14.06 6.91
N MET A 183 -4.31 13.79 6.98
CA MET A 183 -3.46 14.18 8.10
C MET A 183 -3.40 15.69 8.31
N ARG A 184 -3.41 16.47 7.21
CA ARG A 184 -3.45 17.95 7.23
C ARG A 184 -4.82 18.50 7.62
N ASN A 185 -5.89 17.84 7.16
CA ASN A 185 -7.27 18.28 7.36
C ASN A 185 -7.94 17.62 8.56
N SER A 186 -7.19 17.27 9.61
CA SER A 186 -7.70 16.50 10.77
C SER A 186 -8.72 17.25 11.65
N ALA A 187 -9.26 18.37 11.17
CA ALA A 187 -10.42 19.05 11.73
C ALA A 187 -11.74 18.63 11.05
N ASN A 188 -11.68 17.92 9.91
CA ASN A 188 -12.84 17.43 9.18
C ASN A 188 -13.06 15.94 9.49
N ASP A 189 -14.00 15.64 10.39
CA ASP A 189 -14.35 14.27 10.79
C ASP A 189 -15.07 13.45 9.70
N ASN A 190 -15.39 14.08 8.56
CA ASN A 190 -16.23 13.48 7.52
C ASN A 190 -15.44 12.61 6.52
N GLY A 191 -14.12 12.50 6.65
CA GLY A 191 -13.28 11.74 5.72
C GLY A 191 -13.09 12.40 4.35
N GLU A 192 -13.29 13.72 4.24
CA GLU A 192 -13.03 14.46 3.01
C GLU A 192 -11.54 14.40 2.61
N ASN A 193 -11.29 14.31 1.31
CA ASN A 193 -9.93 14.22 0.77
C ASN A 193 -9.77 15.12 -0.46
N GLU A 194 -8.61 15.74 -0.64
CA GLU A 194 -8.31 16.59 -1.80
C GLU A 194 -8.21 15.80 -3.11
N PHE A 195 -7.75 14.55 -3.04
CA PHE A 195 -7.33 13.76 -4.20
C PHE A 195 -8.22 12.56 -4.49
N ALA A 196 -9.00 12.09 -3.52
CA ALA A 196 -9.86 10.92 -3.66
C ALA A 196 -11.30 11.20 -3.22
N VAL A 197 -12.23 10.45 -3.81
CA VAL A 197 -13.57 10.25 -3.25
C VAL A 197 -13.45 9.16 -2.19
N MET A 198 -14.03 9.42 -1.02
CA MET A 198 -13.88 8.55 0.15
C MET A 198 -15.24 8.06 0.62
N GLU A 199 -15.31 6.80 1.03
CA GLU A 199 -16.53 6.17 1.55
C GLU A 199 -16.20 5.25 2.73
N TYR A 200 -17.06 5.18 3.73
CA TYR A 200 -16.93 4.17 4.78
C TYR A 200 -17.62 2.88 4.34
N THR A 201 -16.85 1.80 4.24
CA THR A 201 -17.32 0.49 3.80
C THR A 201 -17.06 -0.55 4.89
N ASN A 202 -17.98 -1.50 5.04
CA ASN A 202 -17.79 -2.65 5.90
C ASN A 202 -17.13 -3.77 5.08
N ILE A 203 -15.90 -4.11 5.42
CA ILE A 203 -15.09 -5.07 4.66
C ILE A 203 -14.53 -6.16 5.57
N THR A 204 -14.02 -7.23 4.97
CA THR A 204 -13.18 -8.23 5.62
C THR A 204 -12.14 -8.77 4.63
N VAL A 205 -11.17 -9.55 5.09
CA VAL A 205 -10.19 -10.21 4.22
C VAL A 205 -10.47 -11.70 4.23
N VAL A 206 -10.66 -12.28 3.05
CA VAL A 206 -10.78 -13.73 2.91
C VAL A 206 -9.40 -14.35 3.09
N THR A 207 -9.20 -15.14 4.15
CA THR A 207 -7.90 -15.76 4.45
C THR A 207 -7.80 -17.22 4.06
N SER A 208 -8.91 -17.85 3.69
CA SER A 208 -8.99 -19.25 3.28
C SER A 208 -10.34 -19.54 2.60
N ASN A 209 -10.43 -20.66 1.89
CA ASN A 209 -11.54 -20.99 1.00
C ASN A 209 -12.33 -22.21 1.50
N GLU A 210 -13.65 -22.19 1.29
CA GLU A 210 -14.52 -23.32 1.64
C GLU A 210 -14.12 -24.63 0.94
N PRO A 211 -14.32 -25.80 1.58
CA PRO A 211 -15.08 -25.99 2.82
C PRO A 211 -14.28 -25.69 4.10
N TYR A 212 -14.89 -24.95 5.02
CA TYR A 212 -14.29 -24.65 6.32
C TYR A 212 -14.33 -25.85 7.28
N GLY A 213 -13.33 -25.95 8.15
CA GLY A 213 -13.21 -27.00 9.17
C GLY A 213 -12.68 -28.34 8.65
N ILE A 214 -12.38 -28.44 7.36
CA ILE A 214 -11.80 -29.63 6.73
C ILE A 214 -10.33 -29.34 6.44
N SER A 215 -9.44 -30.08 7.09
CA SER A 215 -8.00 -29.95 6.84
C SER A 215 -7.63 -30.81 5.63
N ASP A 216 -7.04 -30.18 4.61
CA ASP A 216 -6.43 -30.84 3.46
C ASP A 216 -4.90 -30.70 3.45
N GLY A 217 -4.33 -30.15 4.53
CA GLY A 217 -2.90 -29.91 4.69
C GLY A 217 -2.40 -28.57 4.12
N SER A 218 -3.23 -27.80 3.41
CA SER A 218 -2.84 -26.49 2.86
C SER A 218 -2.77 -25.39 3.92
N ASN A 219 -3.61 -25.49 4.95
CA ASN A 219 -3.79 -24.42 5.94
C ASN A 219 -3.16 -24.81 7.30
N PRO A 220 -2.07 -24.16 7.73
CA PRO A 220 -1.40 -24.47 9.00
C PRO A 220 -2.23 -24.08 10.24
N PHE A 221 -3.28 -23.28 10.07
CA PHE A 221 -4.19 -22.91 11.16
C PHE A 221 -5.32 -23.93 11.36
N ASN A 222 -5.50 -24.88 10.43
CA ASN A 222 -6.46 -25.96 10.54
C ASN A 222 -5.74 -27.31 10.73
N ASP A 223 -5.48 -27.68 11.98
CA ASP A 223 -4.87 -28.95 12.38
C ASP A 223 -5.90 -30.10 12.54
N GLY A 224 -7.15 -29.90 12.09
CA GLY A 224 -8.24 -30.86 12.25
C GLY A 224 -8.82 -30.94 13.66
N SER A 225 -8.37 -30.07 14.58
CA SER A 225 -9.01 -29.88 15.89
C SER A 225 -10.37 -29.19 15.74
N THR A 226 -11.37 -29.64 16.51
CA THR A 226 -12.71 -29.02 16.57
C THR A 226 -12.72 -27.63 17.20
N THR A 227 -11.62 -27.22 17.82
CA THR A 227 -11.42 -25.85 18.32
C THR A 227 -10.64 -25.04 17.29
N SER A 228 -11.34 -24.34 16.40
CA SER A 228 -10.71 -23.31 15.55
C SER A 228 -9.99 -22.29 16.46
N LYS A 229 -8.70 -22.04 16.20
CA LYS A 229 -7.91 -21.02 16.92
C LYS A 229 -8.48 -19.60 16.75
N PHE A 230 -9.25 -19.39 15.69
CA PHE A 230 -9.90 -18.13 15.35
C PHE A 230 -11.42 -18.25 15.46
N LYS A 231 -12.08 -17.17 15.89
CA LYS A 231 -13.54 -17.16 16.04
C LYS A 231 -14.21 -17.41 14.67
N ASN A 232 -15.34 -18.10 14.69
CA ASN A 232 -16.26 -18.33 13.56
C ASN A 232 -15.79 -19.26 12.42
N GLY A 233 -14.57 -19.81 12.45
CA GLY A 233 -14.14 -20.88 11.52
C GLY A 233 -13.85 -20.44 10.07
N VAL A 234 -14.03 -19.16 9.73
CA VAL A 234 -13.77 -18.60 8.37
C VAL A 234 -12.31 -18.64 7.93
N HIS A 235 -11.40 -18.97 8.85
CA HIS A 235 -9.95 -19.12 8.62
C HIS A 235 -9.49 -20.58 8.51
N SER A 236 -10.44 -21.53 8.50
CA SER A 236 -10.13 -22.97 8.58
C SER A 236 -10.31 -23.72 7.26
N GLY A 237 -10.35 -23.00 6.15
CA GLY A 237 -10.53 -23.56 4.81
C GLY A 237 -9.21 -23.90 4.14
N HIS A 238 -9.27 -24.19 2.84
CA HIS A 238 -8.11 -24.34 1.98
C HIS A 238 -7.38 -23.01 1.80
N VAL A 239 -6.05 -23.00 1.92
CA VAL A 239 -5.21 -21.84 1.62
C VAL A 239 -4.48 -22.11 0.32
N GLN A 240 -4.54 -21.17 -0.63
CA GLN A 240 -3.88 -21.34 -1.92
C GLN A 240 -2.36 -21.55 -1.75
N THR A 241 -1.85 -22.67 -2.27
CA THR A 241 -0.45 -23.09 -2.07
C THR A 241 0.50 -22.68 -3.19
N GLY A 242 -0.01 -22.04 -4.25
CA GLY A 242 0.79 -21.44 -5.33
C GLY A 242 -0.04 -21.09 -6.58
N ASN A 243 0.61 -20.52 -7.60
CA ASN A 243 -0.02 -19.92 -8.80
C ASN A 243 -0.65 -20.90 -9.81
N ARG A 244 -0.83 -22.17 -9.41
CA ARG A 244 -1.53 -23.23 -10.17
C ARG A 244 -2.12 -24.26 -9.22
N ASP A 245 -2.60 -23.81 -8.06
CA ASP A 245 -3.15 -24.72 -7.08
C ASP A 245 -4.32 -25.50 -7.71
N PRO A 246 -4.24 -26.84 -7.81
CA PRO A 246 -5.29 -27.64 -8.44
C PRO A 246 -6.65 -27.49 -7.77
N PHE A 247 -6.68 -27.12 -6.48
CA PHE A 247 -7.92 -26.81 -5.78
C PHE A 247 -8.56 -25.53 -6.31
N CYS A 248 -7.76 -24.51 -6.57
CA CYS A 248 -8.19 -23.19 -6.99
C CYS A 248 -8.54 -23.09 -8.48
N LEU A 249 -7.95 -23.97 -9.30
CA LEU A 249 -8.16 -24.00 -10.74
C LEU A 249 -9.53 -24.59 -11.12
N GLU A 250 -10.30 -23.84 -11.90
CA GLU A 250 -11.54 -24.33 -12.51
C GLU A 250 -11.39 -24.43 -14.04
N LYS A 251 -11.85 -25.53 -14.63
CA LYS A 251 -11.76 -25.72 -16.10
C LYS A 251 -12.71 -24.77 -16.81
N ASN A 252 -12.15 -23.90 -17.66
CA ASN A 252 -12.89 -22.93 -18.48
C ASN A 252 -13.73 -21.94 -17.66
N GLN A 253 -13.40 -21.73 -16.39
CA GLN A 253 -14.06 -20.79 -15.49
C GLN A 253 -13.02 -19.97 -14.72
N LYS A 254 -13.50 -18.91 -14.09
CA LYS A 254 -12.73 -18.03 -13.21
C LYS A 254 -12.27 -18.83 -11.99
N GLY A 255 -11.01 -18.70 -11.58
CA GLY A 255 -10.47 -19.41 -10.42
C GLY A 255 -11.31 -19.17 -9.16
N ARG A 256 -11.43 -20.21 -8.33
CA ARG A 256 -12.33 -20.20 -7.18
C ARG A 256 -11.71 -19.68 -5.89
N CYS A 257 -10.39 -19.59 -5.83
CA CYS A 257 -9.71 -19.12 -4.64
C CYS A 257 -9.81 -17.60 -4.50
N LYS A 258 -9.85 -17.16 -3.25
CA LYS A 258 -10.13 -15.79 -2.85
C LYS A 258 -9.20 -15.32 -1.73
N ASP A 259 -8.10 -16.04 -1.47
CA ASP A 259 -7.08 -15.65 -0.50
C ASP A 259 -6.65 -14.20 -0.75
N GLY A 260 -6.73 -13.33 0.26
CA GLY A 260 -6.41 -11.91 0.13
C GLY A 260 -7.50 -11.04 -0.50
N TYR A 261 -8.64 -11.61 -0.91
CA TYR A 261 -9.76 -10.82 -1.41
C TYR A 261 -10.33 -9.93 -0.30
N THR A 262 -10.39 -8.63 -0.56
CA THR A 262 -10.96 -7.64 0.35
C THR A 262 -12.46 -7.54 0.10
N MET A 263 -13.25 -8.34 0.78
CA MET A 263 -14.66 -8.52 0.48
C MET A 263 -15.53 -7.55 1.28
N GLU A 264 -16.46 -6.85 0.61
CA GLU A 264 -17.52 -6.13 1.28
C GLU A 264 -18.50 -7.10 1.97
N VAL A 265 -18.76 -6.89 3.26
CA VAL A 265 -19.56 -7.79 4.10
C VAL A 265 -20.40 -7.02 5.11
N THR A 266 -21.56 -7.58 5.47
CA THR A 266 -22.48 -7.00 6.48
C THR A 266 -22.53 -7.81 7.78
N GLY A 267 -21.71 -8.86 7.88
CA GLY A 267 -21.70 -9.80 9.01
C GLY A 267 -20.94 -9.29 10.24
N PRO A 268 -20.95 -10.06 11.34
CA PRO A 268 -20.25 -9.71 12.59
C PRO A 268 -18.72 -9.66 12.45
N ASP A 269 -18.16 -10.31 11.43
CA ASP A 269 -16.72 -10.32 11.10
C ASP A 269 -16.33 -9.17 10.14
N SER A 270 -17.19 -8.15 10.01
CA SER A 270 -16.90 -6.97 9.22
C SER A 270 -16.20 -5.89 10.05
N VAL A 271 -15.28 -5.17 9.40
CA VAL A 271 -14.64 -3.97 9.94
C VAL A 271 -15.03 -2.77 9.10
N ARG A 272 -15.40 -1.68 9.77
CA ARG A 272 -15.74 -0.43 9.10
C ARG A 272 -14.46 0.37 8.82
N VAL A 273 -14.13 0.53 7.56
CA VAL A 273 -12.88 1.15 7.09
C VAL A 273 -13.21 2.32 6.18
N LEU A 274 -12.41 3.40 6.23
CA LEU A 274 -12.50 4.48 5.26
C LEU A 274 -11.78 4.07 3.98
N VAL A 275 -12.47 4.02 2.85
CA VAL A 275 -11.96 3.49 1.59
C VAL A 275 -11.92 4.62 0.55
N ALA A 276 -10.79 4.76 -0.15
CA ALA A 276 -10.76 5.55 -1.37
C ALA A 276 -11.48 4.77 -2.48
N THR A 277 -12.45 5.39 -3.15
CA THR A 277 -13.24 4.73 -4.20
C THR A 277 -12.79 5.12 -5.61
N GLU A 278 -12.38 6.38 -5.80
CA GLU A 278 -11.82 6.87 -7.06
C GLU A 278 -10.94 8.11 -6.83
N ALA A 279 -9.98 8.32 -7.73
CA ALA A 279 -9.18 9.54 -7.80
C ALA A 279 -9.99 10.68 -8.42
N LYS A 280 -9.97 11.83 -7.74
CA LYS A 280 -10.68 13.03 -8.18
C LYS A 280 -10.12 13.57 -9.49
N ARG A 281 -11.03 13.92 -10.39
CA ARG A 281 -10.70 14.65 -11.62
C ARG A 281 -10.13 16.03 -11.30
N ASN A 282 -9.22 16.48 -12.15
CA ASN A 282 -8.72 17.85 -12.10
C ASN A 282 -9.88 18.84 -12.32
N GLN A 283 -9.94 19.88 -11.48
CA GLN A 283 -10.91 20.97 -11.53
C GLN A 283 -10.74 21.83 -12.79
N ASP A 284 -9.51 21.91 -13.32
CA ASP A 284 -9.25 22.48 -14.63
C ASP A 284 -9.55 21.46 -15.73
N ALA A 285 -10.76 21.57 -16.30
CA ALA A 285 -11.23 20.71 -17.38
C ALA A 285 -10.37 20.77 -18.66
N ASN A 286 -9.50 21.78 -18.81
CA ASN A 286 -8.59 21.89 -19.95
C ASN A 286 -7.19 21.32 -19.66
N SER A 287 -6.93 20.88 -18.43
CA SER A 287 -5.62 20.32 -18.07
C SER A 287 -5.40 18.97 -18.74
N LEU A 288 -4.24 18.78 -19.36
CA LEU A 288 -3.80 17.47 -19.84
C LEU A 288 -3.51 16.47 -18.71
N LEU A 289 -3.38 16.98 -17.47
CA LEU A 289 -3.26 16.18 -16.25
C LEU A 289 -4.64 16.05 -15.62
N ASP A 290 -5.38 15.03 -16.00
CA ASP A 290 -6.82 14.90 -15.72
C ASP A 290 -7.16 14.42 -14.29
N ARG A 291 -6.16 14.26 -13.42
CA ARG A 291 -6.33 13.99 -11.98
C ARG A 291 -5.68 15.08 -11.15
N GLU A 292 -6.35 15.48 -10.06
CA GLU A 292 -5.82 16.49 -9.13
C GLU A 292 -4.44 16.11 -8.59
N PHE A 293 -4.27 14.82 -8.26
CA PHE A 293 -3.04 14.34 -7.67
C PHE A 293 -1.83 14.43 -8.61
N TYR A 294 -2.00 14.30 -9.94
CA TYR A 294 -0.88 14.44 -10.89
C TYR A 294 -0.18 15.78 -10.77
N LYS A 295 -0.96 16.86 -10.70
CA LYS A 295 -0.42 18.21 -10.60
C LYS A 295 0.28 18.41 -9.25
N SER A 296 -0.38 18.02 -8.15
CA SER A 296 0.19 18.07 -6.79
C SER A 296 1.52 17.31 -6.70
N PHE A 297 1.56 16.09 -7.22
CA PHE A 297 2.74 15.24 -7.22
C PHE A 297 3.92 15.91 -7.94
N LEU A 298 3.71 16.33 -9.20
CA LEU A 298 4.74 16.99 -10.00
C LEU A 298 5.21 18.30 -9.34
N ASP A 299 4.29 19.09 -8.79
CA ASP A 299 4.62 20.38 -8.18
C ASP A 299 5.37 20.25 -6.84
N VAL A 300 5.35 19.08 -6.19
CA VAL A 300 6.14 18.78 -5.00
C VAL A 300 7.50 18.20 -5.38
N ILE A 301 7.53 17.15 -6.20
CA ILE A 301 8.78 16.44 -6.52
C ILE A 301 9.77 17.36 -7.25
N SER A 302 9.26 18.25 -8.11
CA SER A 302 10.05 19.18 -8.93
C SER A 302 10.35 20.51 -8.24
N ARG A 303 9.87 20.71 -7.00
CA ARG A 303 10.04 21.97 -6.25
C ARG A 303 11.47 22.10 -5.72
N PRO A 304 12.19 23.22 -5.90
CA PRO A 304 13.57 23.35 -5.39
C PRO A 304 13.70 23.28 -3.86
N GLN A 305 12.65 23.66 -3.12
CA GLN A 305 12.62 23.56 -1.66
C GLN A 305 12.69 22.09 -1.21
N GLN A 306 13.37 21.82 -0.10
CA GLN A 306 13.55 20.47 0.47
C GLN A 306 14.29 19.46 -0.44
N SER A 307 14.99 19.90 -1.48
CA SER A 307 15.90 19.01 -2.22
C SER A 307 17.12 18.65 -1.36
N GLY A 308 17.48 17.36 -1.33
CA GLY A 308 18.79 16.83 -0.94
C GLY A 308 19.20 17.07 0.51
N ARG A 309 18.28 16.99 1.47
CA ARG A 309 18.56 17.21 2.90
C ARG A 309 18.17 16.01 3.76
N PHE A 310 18.62 14.82 3.39
CA PHE A 310 18.29 13.57 4.12
C PHE A 310 19.47 13.05 4.92
N ASN A 311 19.18 12.64 6.15
CA ASN A 311 20.12 12.00 7.06
C ASN A 311 19.75 10.51 7.18
N ILE A 312 20.51 9.65 6.50
CA ILE A 312 20.36 8.17 6.56
C ILE A 312 21.53 7.52 7.34
N SER A 313 22.25 8.30 8.15
CA SER A 313 23.49 7.86 8.82
C SER A 313 23.29 6.75 9.86
N THR A 314 22.10 6.64 10.47
CA THR A 314 21.77 5.55 11.38
C THR A 314 21.66 4.21 10.66
N GLN A 315 21.24 4.24 9.39
CA GLN A 315 21.07 3.04 8.56
C GLN A 315 22.37 2.62 7.87
N PHE A 316 23.29 3.55 7.60
CA PHE A 316 24.52 3.30 6.85
C PHE A 316 25.77 3.86 7.56
N PRO A 317 26.12 3.35 8.76
CA PRO A 317 27.18 3.93 9.61
C PRO A 317 28.58 3.90 8.99
N TYR A 318 28.81 3.04 8.00
CA TYR A 318 30.10 2.87 7.32
C TYR A 318 30.24 3.69 6.00
N TYR A 319 29.22 4.46 5.62
CA TYR A 319 29.23 5.25 4.38
C TYR A 319 29.59 6.71 4.65
N GLY A 320 30.83 7.09 4.29
CA GLY A 320 31.40 8.42 4.50
C GLY A 320 31.08 9.44 3.40
N GLU A 321 29.80 9.64 3.05
CA GLU A 321 29.40 10.78 2.21
C GLU A 321 28.65 11.83 3.03
N ILE A 322 28.89 13.09 2.66
CA ILE A 322 28.57 14.32 3.38
C ILE A 322 27.10 14.35 3.84
N VAL A 323 26.90 14.23 5.15
CA VAL A 323 25.59 14.18 5.80
C VAL A 323 25.15 15.59 6.17
N TYR A 324 23.97 16.00 5.72
CA TYR A 324 23.27 17.14 6.29
C TYR A 324 22.21 16.62 7.27
N LYS A 325 22.43 16.82 8.58
CA LYS A 325 21.37 16.70 9.58
C LYS A 325 20.59 18.02 9.56
N PRO A 326 19.33 18.04 9.11
CA PRO A 326 18.54 19.26 9.15
C PRO A 326 18.38 19.75 10.59
N ASP A 327 18.87 20.97 10.85
CA ASP A 327 18.57 21.71 12.05
C ASP A 327 17.22 22.41 11.86
N PHE A 328 16.20 21.88 12.53
CA PHE A 328 14.85 22.42 12.48
C PHE A 328 14.64 23.59 13.44
N GLY A 329 15.62 23.91 14.30
CA GLY A 329 15.54 24.98 15.29
C GLY A 329 14.25 24.89 16.12
N THR A 330 13.43 25.94 16.06
CA THR A 330 12.14 26.05 16.76
C THR A 330 10.94 25.61 15.92
N ARG A 331 11.14 25.06 14.71
CA ARG A 331 10.04 24.65 13.84
C ARG A 331 9.32 23.45 14.47
N LYS A 332 7.99 23.55 14.55
CA LYS A 332 7.14 22.45 14.98
C LYS A 332 7.16 21.38 13.88
N LYS A 333 7.58 20.16 14.26
CA LYS A 333 7.55 19.01 13.37
C LYS A 333 6.11 18.54 13.15
N GLY A 334 5.86 17.98 11.97
CA GLY A 334 4.58 17.38 11.61
C GLY A 334 4.29 16.10 12.40
N LYS A 335 3.21 15.40 12.03
CA LYS A 335 2.84 14.14 12.66
C LYS A 335 3.90 13.07 12.36
N PRO A 336 4.36 12.32 13.37
CA PRO A 336 5.32 11.25 13.16
C PRO A 336 4.65 10.07 12.45
N PHE A 337 5.41 9.39 11.58
CA PHE A 337 4.94 8.16 10.95
C PHE A 337 6.05 7.14 10.71
N VAL A 338 5.65 5.86 10.68
CA VAL A 338 6.44 4.72 10.19
C VAL A 338 6.01 4.41 8.76
N PHE A 339 6.98 4.06 7.92
CA PHE A 339 6.80 3.74 6.51
C PHE A 339 7.31 2.32 6.26
N ASP A 340 6.40 1.35 6.12
CA ASP A 340 6.71 -0.05 5.80
C ASP A 340 6.54 -0.27 4.29
N MET A 341 7.62 -0.65 3.63
CA MET A 341 7.77 -0.64 2.17
C MET A 341 8.40 -1.96 1.70
N ASP A 342 7.93 -2.51 0.58
CA ASP A 342 8.47 -3.71 -0.06
C ASP A 342 9.64 -3.40 -1.03
N MET A 343 9.98 -2.11 -1.15
CA MET A 343 11.05 -1.56 -2.01
C MET A 343 10.77 -1.68 -3.51
N SER A 344 9.49 -1.67 -3.91
CA SER A 344 9.11 -1.48 -5.31
C SER A 344 9.59 -0.13 -5.87
N THR A 345 9.47 0.05 -7.19
CA THR A 345 9.73 1.36 -7.81
C THR A 345 8.74 2.42 -7.31
N GLY A 346 7.48 2.05 -7.07
CA GLY A 346 6.45 2.97 -6.58
C GLY A 346 6.76 3.45 -5.17
N ASP A 347 7.16 2.53 -4.30
CA ASP A 347 7.63 2.76 -2.94
C ASP A 347 8.77 3.76 -2.84
N LEU A 348 9.79 3.59 -3.69
CA LEU A 348 10.94 4.50 -3.71
C LEU A 348 10.53 5.91 -4.16
N ILE A 349 9.64 6.01 -5.16
CA ILE A 349 9.10 7.29 -5.61
C ILE A 349 8.21 7.92 -4.53
N ALA A 350 7.41 7.12 -3.81
CA ALA A 350 6.58 7.57 -2.69
C ALA A 350 7.43 8.10 -1.52
N LEU A 351 8.54 7.42 -1.19
CA LEU A 351 9.52 7.89 -0.21
C LEU A 351 10.12 9.22 -0.65
N LEU A 352 10.59 9.35 -1.90
CA LEU A 352 11.14 10.60 -2.41
C LEU A 352 10.10 11.73 -2.39
N TYR A 353 8.85 11.43 -2.71
CA TYR A 353 7.75 12.38 -2.60
C TYR A 353 7.53 12.84 -1.15
N LEU A 354 7.48 11.93 -0.18
CA LEU A 354 7.38 12.24 1.26
C LEU A 354 8.50 13.15 1.74
N LEU A 355 9.72 12.80 1.34
CA LEU A 355 10.94 13.50 1.68
C LEU A 355 11.00 14.92 1.09
N LYS A 356 10.25 15.19 0.01
CA LYS A 356 10.12 16.51 -0.61
C LYS A 356 9.08 17.41 0.03
N LEU A 357 8.30 16.90 0.98
CA LEU A 357 7.26 17.68 1.65
C LEU A 357 7.82 18.51 2.81
N PRO A 358 7.16 19.61 3.18
CA PRO A 358 7.54 20.41 4.34
C PRO A 358 7.50 19.57 5.62
N VAL A 359 8.57 19.65 6.43
CA VAL A 359 8.70 18.92 7.71
C VAL A 359 7.70 19.37 8.77
N GLU A 360 7.12 20.56 8.59
CA GLU A 360 6.01 21.05 9.41
C GLU A 360 4.71 20.28 9.14
N GLN A 361 4.62 19.57 8.02
CA GLN A 361 3.48 18.73 7.66
C GLN A 361 3.71 17.27 8.04
N ILE A 362 4.97 16.79 8.00
CA ILE A 362 5.29 15.38 8.24
C ILE A 362 6.66 15.21 8.93
N ASP A 363 6.76 14.29 9.90
CA ASP A 363 8.01 13.89 10.54
C ASP A 363 8.28 12.40 10.29
N LEU A 364 8.98 12.07 9.20
CA LEU A 364 9.36 10.69 8.91
C LEU A 364 10.34 10.19 9.97
N LYS A 365 9.96 9.12 10.69
CA LYS A 365 10.86 8.44 11.62
C LYS A 365 11.72 7.46 10.85
N VAL A 366 12.87 7.95 10.39
CA VAL A 366 13.96 7.13 9.87
C VAL A 366 14.82 6.73 11.06
N GLU A 367 14.70 5.47 11.53
CA GLU A 367 15.72 4.87 12.40
C GLU A 367 16.65 3.98 11.60
#